data_AF-A0AAD6Y7Y1-F1
#
_entry.id   AF-A0AAD6Y7Y1-F1
#
_cell.length_a   1.000
_cell.length_b   1.000
_cell.length_c   1.000
_cell.angle_alpha   90.00
_cell.angle_beta   90.00
_cell.angle_gamma   90.00
#
_symmetry.space_group_name_H-M   'P 1'
#
loop_
_entity.id
_entity.type
_entity.pdbx_description
1 polymer ?
#
loop_
_entity_poly.entity_id
_entity_poly.type
_entity_poly.pdbx_seq_one_letter_code
_entity_poly.pdbx_strand_id
1 'polypeptide(L)'
;MTTETTKLKAKLKFLDSSLSTLEDTLAPLFAQTLPETTVALTPIEQAKLQTLLPYIVYDLVFIYLKAKGIDPKSHPVVSELSRIKKYFDKISNAENPDTQRAPLDKAAATRFIKHAIAQSAIGDTAPASAEAGPSSFVPAKVTSKMVERRKYEAEQRARGDASSSKEELEIIGEGDDAKETATPDEPVQSAAGRKRRRPAIDPFAGAPF
;
A
#
# COMPACT_ATOMS: atom_id res chain seq x y z
N MET A 1 45.82 35.29 -2.65
CA MET A 1 46.38 33.96 -2.97
C MET A 1 46.42 33.02 -1.75
N THR A 2 46.77 33.49 -0.55
CA THR A 2 46.84 32.65 0.66
C THR A 2 45.46 32.23 1.21
N THR A 3 44.44 33.08 1.08
CA THR A 3 43.08 32.80 1.57
C THR A 3 42.34 31.74 0.76
N GLU A 4 42.54 31.68 -0.56
CA GLU A 4 41.92 30.65 -1.41
C GLU A 4 42.58 29.28 -1.21
N THR A 5 43.90 29.25 -1.05
CA THR A 5 44.63 28.01 -0.79
C THR A 5 44.31 27.42 0.59
N THR A 6 44.08 28.23 1.62
CA THR A 6 43.62 27.74 2.93
C THR A 6 42.20 27.17 2.87
N LYS A 7 41.27 27.82 2.16
CA LYS A 7 39.92 27.27 1.91
C LYS A 7 39.96 25.94 1.18
N LEU A 8 40.78 25.81 0.14
CA LEU A 8 40.93 24.56 -0.61
C LEU A 8 41.49 23.43 0.27
N LYS A 9 42.52 23.72 1.07
CA LYS A 9 43.06 22.76 2.04
C LYS A 9 42.02 22.31 3.07
N ALA A 10 41.16 23.22 3.54
CA ALA A 10 40.07 22.86 4.45
C ALA A 10 39.05 21.93 3.79
N LYS A 11 38.65 22.21 2.54
CA LYS A 11 37.74 21.33 1.76
C LYS A 11 38.34 19.95 1.52
N LEU A 12 39.65 19.88 1.23
CA LEU A 12 40.35 18.61 1.04
C LEU A 12 40.37 17.79 2.33
N LYS A 13 40.71 18.41 3.47
CA LYS A 13 40.66 17.74 4.78
C LYS A 13 39.26 17.21 5.10
N PHE A 14 38.23 18.00 4.82
CA PHE A 14 36.85 17.59 5.02
C PHE A 14 36.48 16.38 4.16
N LEU A 15 36.88 16.39 2.88
CA LEU A 15 36.65 15.27 1.96
C LEU A 15 37.36 14.00 2.46
N ASP A 16 38.63 14.11 2.86
CA ASP A 16 39.43 13.02 3.40
C ASP A 16 38.76 12.38 4.63
N SER A 17 38.37 13.19 5.63
CA SER A 17 37.65 12.70 6.80
C SER A 17 36.29 12.06 6.46
N SER A 18 35.58 12.59 5.46
CA SER A 18 34.31 12.03 5.00
C SER A 18 34.50 10.66 4.33
N LEU A 19 35.59 10.48 3.56
CA LEU A 19 35.93 9.21 2.93
C LEU A 19 36.37 8.17 3.96
N SER A 20 37.18 8.54 4.96
CA SER A 20 37.54 7.61 6.06
C SER A 20 36.30 7.16 6.83
N THR A 21 35.38 8.10 7.13
CA THR A 21 34.10 7.75 7.77
C THR A 21 33.28 6.78 6.91
N LEU A 22 33.24 7.00 5.58
CA LEU A 22 32.54 6.10 4.67
C LEU A 22 33.16 4.70 4.67
N GLU A 23 34.50 4.59 4.63
CA GLU A 23 35.21 3.32 4.71
C GLU A 23 34.87 2.56 6.00
N ASP A 24 34.88 3.24 7.14
CA ASP A 24 34.51 2.66 8.44
C ASP A 24 33.06 2.16 8.45
N THR A 25 32.11 2.91 7.86
CA THR A 25 30.71 2.47 7.77
C THR A 25 30.50 1.28 6.83
N LEU A 26 31.34 1.13 5.80
CA LEU A 26 31.26 0.04 4.83
C LEU A 26 32.07 -1.20 5.24
N ALA A 27 33.02 -1.07 6.16
CA ALA A 27 33.79 -2.19 6.70
C ALA A 27 32.96 -3.42 7.11
N PRO A 28 31.84 -3.31 7.86
CA PRO A 28 31.03 -4.48 8.20
C PRO A 28 30.39 -5.15 6.99
N LEU A 29 30.08 -4.38 5.93
CA LEU A 29 29.51 -4.91 4.70
C LEU A 29 30.53 -5.71 3.88
N PHE A 30 31.82 -5.37 3.98
CA PHE A 30 32.90 -6.11 3.31
C PHE A 30 33.41 -7.31 4.11
N ALA A 31 33.08 -7.42 5.39
CA ALA A 31 33.50 -8.53 6.25
C ALA A 31 32.76 -9.85 5.94
N GLN A 32 31.61 -9.78 5.27
CA GLN A 32 30.77 -10.92 4.93
C GLN A 32 30.39 -10.87 3.45
N THR A 33 29.96 -12.00 2.90
CA THR A 33 29.46 -12.01 1.52
C THR A 33 28.05 -11.40 1.45
N LEU A 34 27.71 -10.78 0.32
CA LEU A 34 26.39 -10.20 0.08
C LEU A 34 25.23 -11.18 0.38
N PRO A 35 25.21 -12.44 -0.11
CA PRO A 35 24.13 -13.36 0.23
C PRO A 35 24.00 -13.60 1.74
N GLU A 36 25.11 -13.77 2.46
CA GLU A 36 25.11 -13.97 3.92
C GLU A 36 24.48 -12.78 4.65
N THR A 37 24.84 -11.55 4.26
CA THR A 37 24.24 -10.34 4.86
C THR A 37 22.74 -10.24 4.57
N THR A 38 22.29 -10.60 3.36
CA THR A 38 20.88 -10.50 2.96
C THR A 38 19.96 -11.51 3.63
N VAL A 39 20.46 -12.70 4.01
CA VAL A 39 19.64 -13.78 4.59
C VAL A 39 19.02 -13.38 5.93
N ALA A 40 19.70 -12.57 6.72
CA ALA A 40 19.22 -12.13 8.03
C ALA A 40 18.21 -10.97 7.98
N LEU A 41 18.06 -10.31 6.82
CA LEU A 41 17.28 -9.08 6.64
C LEU A 41 15.85 -9.41 6.17
N THR A 42 14.89 -8.55 6.53
CA THR A 42 13.54 -8.63 5.97
C THR A 42 13.54 -8.29 4.46
N PRO A 43 12.54 -8.73 3.67
CA PRO A 43 12.53 -8.46 2.23
C PRO A 43 12.63 -6.98 1.85
N ILE A 44 12.05 -6.09 2.67
CA ILE A 44 12.11 -4.64 2.46
C ILE A 44 13.53 -4.11 2.73
N GLU A 45 14.17 -4.57 3.81
CA GLU A 45 15.54 -4.18 4.13
C GLU A 45 16.54 -4.73 3.10
N GLN A 46 16.32 -5.95 2.59
CA GLN A 46 17.09 -6.51 1.47
C GLN A 46 16.98 -5.61 0.23
N ALA A 47 15.77 -5.16 -0.13
CA ALA A 47 15.56 -4.26 -1.26
C ALA A 47 16.27 -2.92 -1.07
N LYS A 48 16.26 -2.36 0.15
CA LYS A 48 17.02 -1.15 0.51
C LYS A 48 18.51 -1.36 0.31
N LEU A 49 19.08 -2.42 0.88
CA LEU A 49 20.51 -2.70 0.77
C LEU A 49 20.94 -2.90 -0.69
N GLN A 50 20.18 -3.70 -1.45
CA GLN A 50 20.46 -3.98 -2.86
C GLN A 50 20.32 -2.74 -3.77
N THR A 51 19.52 -1.75 -3.38
CA THR A 51 19.39 -0.47 -4.11
C THR A 51 20.47 0.53 -3.69
N LEU A 52 20.90 0.47 -2.43
CA LEU A 52 21.90 1.36 -1.85
C LEU A 52 23.33 1.02 -2.30
N LEU A 53 23.65 -0.26 -2.49
CA LEU A 53 24.92 -0.71 -3.04
C LEU A 53 25.28 -0.05 -4.39
N PRO A 54 24.48 -0.17 -5.47
CA PRO A 54 24.78 0.49 -6.72
C PRO A 54 24.71 2.02 -6.61
N TYR A 55 23.90 2.58 -5.70
CA TYR A 55 23.86 4.02 -5.45
C TYR A 55 25.23 4.53 -5.00
N ILE A 56 25.83 3.88 -3.99
CA ILE A 56 27.17 4.23 -3.50
C ILE A 56 28.20 4.13 -4.63
N VAL A 57 28.18 3.04 -5.40
CA VAL A 57 29.15 2.85 -6.49
C VAL A 57 29.06 3.98 -7.53
N TYR A 58 27.86 4.30 -8.01
CA TYR A 58 27.71 5.38 -8.99
C TYR A 58 27.98 6.77 -8.40
N ASP A 59 27.68 6.99 -7.12
CA ASP A 59 28.00 8.25 -6.44
C ASP A 59 29.52 8.42 -6.27
N LEU A 60 30.25 7.36 -5.94
CA LEU A 60 31.72 7.36 -5.91
C LEU A 60 32.31 7.63 -7.30
N VAL A 61 31.74 7.05 -8.37
CA VAL A 61 32.15 7.37 -9.75
C VAL A 61 31.85 8.84 -10.07
N PHE A 62 30.71 9.37 -9.62
CA PHE A 62 30.37 10.77 -9.79
C PHE A 62 31.39 11.70 -9.10
N ILE A 63 31.77 11.40 -7.85
CA ILE A 63 32.80 12.12 -7.09
C ILE A 63 34.15 12.02 -7.81
N TYR A 64 34.52 10.85 -8.29
CA TYR A 64 35.76 10.60 -9.03
C TYR A 64 35.86 11.44 -10.31
N LEU A 65 34.78 11.51 -11.10
CA LEU A 65 34.74 12.34 -12.30
C LEU A 65 34.95 13.82 -11.97
N LYS A 66 34.31 14.32 -10.91
CA LYS A 66 34.50 15.71 -10.44
C LYS A 66 35.93 15.95 -9.95
N ALA A 67 36.54 14.99 -9.26
CA ALA A 67 37.93 15.09 -8.81
C ALA A 67 38.91 15.16 -9.99
N LYS A 68 38.60 14.47 -11.09
CA LYS A 68 39.36 14.56 -12.35
C LYS A 68 39.07 15.83 -13.18
N GLY A 69 38.13 16.66 -12.77
CA GLY A 69 37.71 17.84 -13.52
C GLY A 69 36.85 17.54 -14.76
N ILE A 70 36.32 16.32 -14.87
CA ILE A 70 35.37 15.94 -15.93
C ILE A 70 33.97 16.31 -15.45
N ASP A 71 33.17 16.97 -16.27
CA ASP A 71 31.78 17.28 -15.93
C ASP A 71 30.97 15.97 -15.83
N PRO A 72 30.41 15.62 -14.66
CA PRO A 72 29.64 14.39 -14.52
C PRO A 72 28.38 14.36 -15.38
N LYS A 73 27.85 15.53 -15.78
CA LYS A 73 26.64 15.62 -16.60
C LYS A 73 26.82 15.08 -18.01
N SER A 74 28.04 15.09 -18.53
CA SER A 74 28.33 14.46 -19.83
C SER A 74 28.50 12.95 -19.73
N HIS A 75 28.55 12.38 -18.52
CA HIS A 75 28.75 10.95 -18.30
C HIS A 75 27.41 10.23 -18.06
N PRO A 76 27.24 8.97 -18.53
CA PRO A 76 26.03 8.17 -18.29
C PRO A 76 25.76 7.81 -16.81
N VAL A 77 26.60 8.27 -15.89
CA VAL A 77 26.37 8.07 -14.43
C VAL A 77 25.12 8.79 -13.97
N VAL A 78 24.79 9.95 -14.57
CA VAL A 78 23.57 10.69 -14.21
C VAL A 78 22.30 9.91 -14.59
N SER A 79 22.31 9.18 -15.70
CA SER A 79 21.19 8.29 -16.06
C SER A 79 21.05 7.11 -15.10
N GLU A 80 22.16 6.54 -14.63
CA GLU A 80 22.12 5.45 -13.64
C GLU A 80 21.64 5.95 -12.27
N LEU A 81 22.06 7.13 -11.81
CA LEU A 81 21.52 7.75 -10.60
C LEU A 81 20.01 8.03 -10.72
N SER A 82 19.57 8.50 -11.89
CA SER A 82 18.14 8.71 -12.17
C SER A 82 17.36 7.40 -12.20
N ARG A 83 17.98 6.32 -12.66
CA ARG A 83 17.40 4.97 -12.64
C ARG A 83 17.27 4.46 -11.21
N ILE A 84 18.29 4.65 -10.37
CA ILE A 84 18.27 4.28 -8.95
C ILE A 84 17.19 5.03 -8.17
N LYS A 85 17.01 6.33 -8.45
CA LYS A 85 15.94 7.12 -7.84
C LYS A 85 14.57 6.47 -8.02
N LYS A 86 14.28 5.91 -9.21
CA LYS A 86 13.03 5.18 -9.46
C LYS A 86 12.88 3.94 -8.57
N TYR A 87 13.98 3.28 -8.18
CA TYR A 87 13.94 2.14 -7.27
C TYR A 87 13.72 2.59 -5.82
N PHE A 88 14.27 3.73 -5.41
CA PHE A 88 13.91 4.33 -4.11
C PHE A 88 12.42 4.67 -4.05
N ASP A 89 11.84 5.23 -5.12
CA ASP A 89 10.41 5.52 -5.18
C ASP A 89 9.57 4.23 -5.06
N LYS A 90 9.99 3.14 -5.73
CA LYS A 90 9.34 1.82 -5.61
C LYS A 90 9.39 1.27 -4.19
N ILE A 91 10.53 1.38 -3.52
CA ILE A 91 10.68 0.94 -2.13
C ILE A 91 9.81 1.80 -1.22
N SER A 92 9.83 3.12 -1.38
CA SER A 92 9.03 4.05 -0.59
C SER A 92 7.53 3.76 -0.71
N ASN A 93 7.05 3.49 -1.93
CA ASN A 93 5.66 3.10 -2.19
C ASN A 93 5.33 1.72 -1.63
N ALA A 94 6.29 0.80 -1.55
CA ALA A 94 6.09 -0.52 -0.94
C ALA A 94 6.03 -0.45 0.59
N GLU A 95 6.79 0.46 1.20
CA GLU A 95 6.78 0.70 2.65
C GLU A 95 5.53 1.45 3.09
N ASN A 96 5.13 2.45 2.30
CA ASN A 96 3.95 3.27 2.54
C ASN A 96 3.02 3.12 1.34
N PRO A 97 2.28 2.00 1.25
CA PRO A 97 1.34 1.84 0.15
C PRO A 97 0.33 2.97 0.21
N ASP A 98 0.19 3.68 -0.91
CA ASP A 98 -0.85 4.69 -1.06
C ASP A 98 -2.18 4.06 -0.67
N THR A 99 -2.83 4.62 0.34
CA THR A 99 -4.15 4.17 0.83
C THR A 99 -5.26 4.39 -0.20
N GLN A 100 -4.91 4.78 -1.43
CA GLN A 100 -5.77 4.74 -2.60
C GLN A 100 -6.14 3.30 -2.95
N ARG A 101 -7.03 2.73 -2.12
CA ARG A 101 -7.77 1.52 -2.44
C ARG A 101 -8.41 1.77 -3.80
N ALA A 102 -8.26 0.80 -4.72
CA ALA A 102 -8.95 0.84 -5.99
C ALA A 102 -10.43 1.19 -5.74
N PRO A 103 -11.03 2.10 -6.54
CA PRO A 103 -12.40 2.53 -6.31
C PRO A 103 -13.32 1.31 -6.36
N LEU A 104 -13.90 0.97 -5.21
CA LEU A 104 -14.82 -0.15 -5.11
C LEU A 104 -16.09 0.20 -5.90
N ASP A 105 -16.39 -0.59 -6.93
CA ASP A 105 -17.66 -0.47 -7.64
C ASP A 105 -18.80 -1.00 -6.77
N LYS A 106 -19.44 -0.06 -6.06
CA LYS A 106 -20.59 -0.32 -5.19
C LYS A 106 -21.77 -0.91 -5.96
N ALA A 107 -21.93 -0.57 -7.24
CA ALA A 107 -23.01 -1.09 -8.07
C ALA A 107 -22.77 -2.57 -8.42
N ALA A 108 -21.54 -2.93 -8.79
CA ALA A 108 -21.18 -4.34 -8.99
C ALA A 108 -21.30 -5.15 -7.69
N ALA A 109 -20.77 -4.63 -6.57
CA ALA A 109 -20.86 -5.29 -5.27
C ALA A 109 -22.32 -5.55 -4.85
N THR A 110 -23.21 -4.56 -5.02
CA THR A 110 -24.64 -4.73 -4.71
C THR A 110 -25.34 -5.73 -5.64
N ARG A 111 -24.95 -5.84 -6.92
CA ARG A 111 -25.47 -6.89 -7.82
C ARG A 111 -25.04 -8.28 -7.35
N PHE A 112 -23.78 -8.46 -6.96
CA PHE A 112 -23.31 -9.73 -6.42
C PHE A 112 -24.04 -10.13 -5.14
N ILE A 113 -24.24 -9.18 -4.22
CA ILE A 113 -24.99 -9.42 -2.97
C ILE A 113 -26.44 -9.78 -3.27
N LYS A 114 -27.13 -9.02 -4.15
CA LYS A 114 -28.53 -9.30 -4.50
C LYS A 114 -28.70 -10.65 -5.17
N HIS A 115 -27.80 -11.02 -6.08
CA HIS A 115 -27.86 -12.31 -6.75
C HIS A 115 -27.59 -13.47 -5.79
N ALA A 116 -26.61 -13.33 -4.89
CA ALA A 116 -26.34 -14.34 -3.86
C ALA A 116 -27.53 -14.52 -2.91
N ILE A 117 -28.16 -13.42 -2.45
CA ILE A 117 -29.37 -13.47 -1.62
C ILE A 117 -30.52 -14.13 -2.38
N ALA A 118 -30.77 -13.71 -3.62
CA ALA A 118 -31.84 -14.27 -4.45
C ALA A 118 -31.62 -15.77 -4.71
N GLN A 119 -30.40 -16.20 -5.04
CA GLN A 119 -30.09 -17.62 -5.20
C GLN A 119 -30.25 -18.42 -3.90
N SER A 120 -29.90 -17.84 -2.75
CA SER A 120 -30.10 -18.51 -1.46
C SER A 120 -31.58 -18.61 -1.06
N ALA A 121 -32.40 -17.62 -1.44
CA ALA A 121 -33.85 -17.62 -1.23
C ALA A 121 -34.59 -18.51 -2.25
N ILE A 122 -34.01 -18.68 -3.45
CA ILE A 122 -34.51 -19.56 -4.52
C ILE A 122 -33.99 -21.01 -4.33
N GLY A 123 -33.19 -21.26 -3.29
CA GLY A 123 -32.71 -22.58 -2.88
C GLY A 123 -33.80 -23.60 -2.53
N ASP A 124 -35.08 -23.21 -2.45
CA ASP A 124 -36.21 -24.13 -2.31
C ASP A 124 -37.05 -24.31 -3.59
N THR A 125 -36.80 -23.58 -4.68
CA THR A 125 -37.57 -23.73 -5.94
C THR A 125 -36.76 -23.44 -7.20
N ALA A 126 -36.11 -24.47 -7.76
CA ALA A 126 -35.50 -24.40 -9.09
C ALA A 126 -36.56 -24.56 -10.21
N PRO A 127 -36.57 -23.72 -11.28
CA PRO A 127 -37.35 -23.99 -12.47
C PRO A 127 -36.62 -25.01 -13.37
N ALA A 128 -37.34 -26.08 -13.72
CA ALA A 128 -36.87 -27.16 -14.55
C ALA A 128 -36.70 -26.72 -16.02
N SER A 129 -35.47 -26.69 -16.52
CA SER A 129 -35.18 -26.91 -17.94
C SER A 129 -33.73 -27.33 -18.18
N ALA A 130 -33.60 -28.59 -18.62
CA ALA A 130 -32.58 -29.21 -19.47
C ALA A 130 -31.09 -29.24 -19.04
N GLU A 131 -30.66 -30.49 -18.77
CA GLU A 131 -29.32 -31.09 -18.97
C GLU A 131 -28.15 -30.67 -18.05
N ALA A 132 -28.10 -31.27 -16.86
CA ALA A 132 -26.86 -31.65 -16.18
C ALA A 132 -27.14 -32.83 -15.24
N GLY A 133 -26.20 -33.79 -15.14
CA GLY A 133 -26.35 -35.10 -14.51
C GLY A 133 -26.76 -35.10 -13.02
N PRO A 134 -26.95 -36.30 -12.41
CA PRO A 134 -27.54 -36.42 -11.08
C PRO A 134 -26.60 -35.86 -10.01
N SER A 135 -26.72 -34.58 -9.67
CA SER A 135 -26.14 -34.03 -8.45
C SER A 135 -26.99 -34.52 -7.27
N SER A 136 -26.64 -35.69 -6.75
CA SER A 136 -27.17 -36.17 -5.49
C SER A 136 -26.81 -35.17 -4.40
N PHE A 137 -27.83 -34.52 -3.85
CA PHE A 137 -27.68 -33.68 -2.66
C PHE A 137 -27.30 -34.61 -1.50
N VAL A 138 -26.03 -34.59 -1.10
CA VAL A 138 -25.57 -35.35 0.07
C VAL A 138 -25.90 -34.50 1.30
N PRO A 139 -26.74 -34.98 2.24
CA PRO A 139 -26.99 -34.22 3.46
C PRO A 139 -25.68 -34.05 4.21
N ALA A 140 -25.40 -32.82 4.63
CA ALA A 140 -24.20 -32.49 5.39
C ALA A 140 -24.18 -33.32 6.69
N LYS A 141 -23.34 -34.35 6.71
CA LYS A 141 -23.12 -35.16 7.91
C LYS A 141 -22.38 -34.31 8.93
N VAL A 142 -23.00 -34.07 10.08
CA VAL A 142 -22.36 -33.37 11.19
C VAL A 142 -21.15 -34.20 11.63
N THR A 143 -19.95 -33.67 11.41
CA THR A 143 -18.69 -34.31 11.82
C THR A 143 -18.34 -33.92 13.25
N SER A 144 -17.54 -34.73 13.95
CA SER A 144 -17.08 -34.44 15.32
C SER A 144 -16.47 -33.03 15.45
N LYS A 145 -15.69 -32.61 14.44
CA LYS A 145 -15.08 -31.27 14.38
C LYS A 145 -16.10 -30.13 14.29
N MET A 146 -17.24 -30.34 13.64
CA MET A 146 -18.31 -29.33 13.61
C MET A 146 -18.97 -29.15 14.97
N VAL A 147 -19.11 -30.22 15.75
CA VAL A 147 -19.65 -30.16 17.11
C VAL A 147 -18.65 -29.48 18.06
N GLU A 148 -17.37 -29.81 17.96
CA GLU A 148 -16.30 -29.16 18.74
C GLU A 148 -16.22 -27.67 18.47
N ARG A 149 -16.27 -27.26 17.18
CA ARG A 149 -16.28 -25.85 16.81
C ARG A 149 -17.48 -25.10 17.40
N ARG A 150 -18.67 -25.72 17.36
CA ARG A 150 -19.89 -25.13 17.92
C ARG A 150 -19.82 -24.97 19.44
N LYS A 151 -19.18 -25.93 20.13
CA LYS A 151 -18.91 -25.85 21.58
C LYS A 151 -17.91 -24.74 21.91
N TYR A 152 -16.82 -24.66 21.14
CA TYR A 152 -15.81 -23.61 21.30
C TYR A 152 -16.38 -22.20 21.08
N GLU A 153 -17.20 -22.02 20.04
CA GLU A 153 -17.87 -20.75 19.77
C GLU A 153 -18.88 -20.38 20.86
N ALA A 154 -19.61 -21.36 21.41
CA ALA A 154 -20.51 -21.14 22.55
C ALA A 154 -19.74 -20.76 23.83
N GLU A 155 -18.57 -21.37 24.07
CA GLU A 155 -17.71 -21.09 25.22
C GLU A 155 -17.04 -19.71 25.13
N GLN A 156 -16.60 -19.31 23.94
CA GLN A 156 -16.10 -17.95 23.67
C GLN A 156 -17.20 -16.90 23.84
N ARG A 157 -18.43 -17.21 23.42
CA ARG A 157 -19.59 -16.33 23.61
C ARG A 157 -19.97 -16.23 25.10
N ALA A 158 -19.92 -17.32 25.84
CA ALA A 158 -20.14 -17.33 27.29
C ALA A 158 -19.03 -16.59 28.06
N ARG A 159 -17.77 -16.66 27.60
CA ARG A 159 -16.67 -15.82 28.11
C ARG A 159 -16.87 -14.33 27.81
N GLY A 160 -17.40 -14.01 26.64
CA GLY A 160 -17.79 -12.64 26.28
C GLY A 160 -18.90 -12.10 27.19
N ASP A 161 -19.90 -12.93 27.50
CA ASP A 161 -20.99 -12.57 28.42
C ASP A 161 -20.54 -12.46 29.89
N ALA A 162 -19.59 -13.30 30.31
CA ALA A 162 -18.99 -13.20 31.65
C ALA A 162 -18.10 -11.94 31.81
N SER A 163 -17.49 -11.46 30.72
CA SER A 163 -16.73 -10.21 30.68
C SER A 163 -17.60 -8.96 30.52
N SER A 164 -18.89 -9.11 30.18
CA SER A 164 -19.84 -8.00 30.03
C SER A 164 -20.41 -7.49 31.36
N SER A 165 -19.95 -8.02 32.50
CA SER A 165 -20.35 -7.56 33.84
C SER A 165 -19.39 -6.54 34.47
N LYS A 166 -18.32 -6.12 33.77
CA LYS A 166 -17.39 -5.12 34.31
C LYS A 166 -16.59 -4.41 33.21
N GLU A 167 -17.25 -3.47 32.52
CA GLU A 167 -16.67 -2.25 31.93
C GLU A 167 -17.77 -1.57 31.10
N GLU A 168 -18.62 -0.84 31.83
CA GLU A 168 -19.56 0.13 31.26
C GLU A 168 -18.72 1.27 30.66
N LEU A 169 -18.69 1.34 29.33
CA LEU A 169 -17.94 2.35 28.59
C LEU A 169 -18.67 3.69 28.75
N GLU A 170 -18.16 4.56 29.61
CA GLU A 170 -18.69 5.92 29.82
C GLU A 170 -18.62 6.73 28.52
N ILE A 171 -19.79 6.99 27.92
CA ILE A 171 -19.96 8.04 26.90
C ILE A 171 -20.06 9.35 27.67
N ILE A 172 -19.01 10.18 27.57
CA ILE A 172 -18.99 11.55 28.09
C ILE A 172 -20.12 12.32 27.41
N GLY A 173 -21.11 12.73 28.22
CA GLY A 173 -22.19 13.62 27.82
C GLY A 173 -21.68 15.06 27.73
N GLU A 174 -21.90 15.68 26.57
CA GLU A 174 -21.99 17.14 26.44
C GLU A 174 -23.49 17.49 26.51
N GLY A 175 -23.80 18.47 27.36
CA GLY A 175 -25.12 18.69 27.95
C GLY A 175 -26.26 19.05 26.99
N ASP A 176 -27.44 18.58 27.40
CA ASP A 176 -28.76 19.15 27.11
C ASP A 176 -28.79 20.67 27.34
N ASP A 177 -29.47 21.43 26.48
CA ASP A 177 -30.87 21.75 26.79
C ASP A 177 -31.62 22.48 25.65
N ALA A 178 -32.92 22.20 25.66
CA ALA A 178 -34.05 23.03 25.23
C ALA A 178 -34.44 23.16 23.73
N LYS A 179 -35.70 22.75 23.56
CA LYS A 179 -36.61 22.64 22.41
C LYS A 179 -37.33 23.97 22.10
N GLU A 180 -37.98 24.02 20.91
CA GLU A 180 -39.07 24.93 20.45
C GLU A 180 -38.65 26.36 20.03
N THR A 181 -39.08 27.00 18.93
CA THR A 181 -40.20 26.84 17.96
C THR A 181 -39.96 27.74 16.71
N ALA A 182 -40.80 27.55 15.67
CA ALA A 182 -41.20 28.49 14.60
C ALA A 182 -40.51 28.43 13.20
N THR A 183 -41.30 27.99 12.21
CA THR A 183 -41.24 28.26 10.76
C THR A 183 -41.66 29.71 10.43
N PRO A 184 -41.68 30.21 9.17
CA PRO A 184 -41.14 29.70 7.88
C PRO A 184 -40.27 30.75 7.13
N ASP A 185 -39.57 30.36 6.05
CA ASP A 185 -39.49 31.16 4.81
C ASP A 185 -38.77 30.38 3.69
N GLU A 186 -39.48 30.19 2.58
CA GLU A 186 -38.95 29.86 1.24
C GLU A 186 -38.83 31.17 0.43
N PRO A 187 -38.25 31.18 -0.79
CA PRO A 187 -37.20 30.36 -1.40
C PRO A 187 -36.09 31.27 -2.01
N VAL A 188 -35.04 30.73 -2.66
CA VAL A 188 -34.44 31.29 -3.92
C VAL A 188 -33.25 30.42 -4.42
N GLN A 189 -33.54 29.76 -5.54
CA GLN A 189 -32.76 29.59 -6.77
C GLN A 189 -31.41 28.83 -6.76
N SER A 190 -31.50 27.62 -7.31
CA SER A 190 -30.40 26.85 -7.88
C SER A 190 -29.91 27.45 -9.21
N ALA A 191 -28.62 27.77 -9.28
CA ALA A 191 -27.93 28.12 -10.52
C ALA A 191 -27.19 26.90 -11.09
N ALA A 192 -27.42 26.68 -12.38
CA ALA A 192 -27.05 25.49 -13.15
C ALA A 192 -25.55 25.35 -13.43
N GLY A 193 -25.00 24.15 -13.20
CA GLY A 193 -23.70 23.71 -13.71
C GLY A 193 -23.85 22.62 -14.77
N ARG A 194 -23.66 22.97 -16.05
CA ARG A 194 -23.70 22.07 -17.22
C ARG A 194 -22.64 20.94 -17.11
N LYS A 195 -23.08 19.68 -17.01
CA LYS A 195 -22.20 18.50 -17.16
C LYS A 195 -21.90 18.26 -18.65
N ARG A 196 -20.64 18.47 -19.07
CA ARG A 196 -20.15 18.07 -20.39
C ARG A 196 -20.05 16.53 -20.45
N ARG A 197 -20.86 15.90 -21.30
CA ARG A 197 -20.79 14.46 -21.60
C ARG A 197 -19.56 14.18 -22.48
N ARG A 198 -18.74 13.19 -22.10
CA ARG A 198 -17.70 12.63 -22.98
C ARG A 198 -18.38 11.72 -24.02
N PRO A 199 -17.92 11.69 -25.28
CA PRO A 199 -18.46 10.77 -26.28
C PRO A 199 -18.13 9.33 -25.91
N ALA A 200 -19.05 8.41 -26.25
CA ALA A 200 -18.86 6.98 -26.05
C ALA A 200 -17.79 6.47 -27.03
N ILE A 201 -16.66 6.00 -26.49
CA ILE A 201 -15.69 5.20 -27.25
C ILE A 201 -16.10 3.73 -27.05
N ASP A 202 -16.32 3.02 -28.14
CA ASP A 202 -16.65 1.59 -28.13
C ASP A 202 -15.34 0.79 -27.95
N PRO A 203 -15.18 0.00 -26.87
CA PRO A 203 -13.97 -0.77 -26.61
C PRO A 203 -13.75 -1.96 -27.57
N PHE A 204 -14.68 -2.23 -28.49
CA PHE A 204 -14.58 -3.33 -29.46
C PHE A 204 -14.38 -2.86 -30.91
N ALA A 205 -14.24 -1.56 -31.17
CA ALA A 205 -13.89 -1.06 -32.49
C ALA A 205 -12.38 -1.29 -32.76
N GLY A 206 -12.04 -2.50 -33.22
CA GLY A 206 -10.69 -2.83 -33.70
C GLY A 206 -10.28 -1.90 -34.84
N ALA A 207 -9.10 -1.31 -34.74
CA ALA A 207 -8.50 -0.56 -35.83
C ALA A 207 -8.15 -1.52 -37.00
N PRO A 208 -8.46 -1.18 -38.26
CA PRO A 208 -7.97 -1.96 -39.39
C PRO A 208 -6.46 -1.74 -39.58
N PHE A 209 -5.80 -2.83 -39.99
CA PHE A 209 -4.36 -2.97 -40.23
C PHE A 209 -3.77 -1.93 -41.19
#